data_AF-A0AAE0YWD4-F1
#
_entry.id   AF-A0AAE0YWD4-F1
#
_cell.length_a   1.000
_cell.length_b   1.000
_cell.length_c   1.000
_cell.angle_alpha   90.00
_cell.angle_beta   90.00
_cell.angle_gamma   90.00
#
_symmetry.space_group_name_H-M   'P 1'
#
loop_
_entity.id
_entity.type
_entity.pdbx_description
1 polymer ?
#
loop_
_entity_poly.entity_id
_entity_poly.type
_entity_poly.pdbx_seq_one_letter_code
_entity_poly.pdbx_strand_id
1 'polypeptide(L)'
;MRKALPRCRGWTDFVDDWQPRDLILVTRKAPRDQAQKLLFEHHKEAFPDELVPLLYRPRLQNVLVTIPGPEMAKEELVLNDVVEVSVETAQEVLDGKWGQDWALGYALTVHSSQGLTIKDPQKVWIVDDYIQWSNLAYLAVSRVQYLNQLARCCPPPDTDGRPPPPPPPAYDEAVARKNIGRKIQSYQRVDASCNIELLWCYEPKDTRQFSVDRIDNAKGHIRNNVRLVCLECNRKRGAAALTHCETTKNGGLLPGNVSAGQLQDLFDSI
;
A
#
# COMPACT_ATOMS: atom_id res chain seq x y z
N MET A 1 -11.70 -19.40 2.59
CA MET A 1 -11.70 -18.35 1.54
C MET A 1 -10.28 -18.12 0.99
N ARG A 2 -9.57 -19.19 0.57
CA ARG A 2 -8.12 -19.20 0.26
C ARG A 2 -7.81 -19.13 -1.25
N LYS A 3 -8.75 -18.64 -2.08
CA LYS A 3 -8.69 -18.70 -3.56
C LYS A 3 -8.67 -17.33 -4.29
N ALA A 4 -8.50 -16.22 -3.58
CA ALA A 4 -8.85 -14.90 -4.12
C ALA A 4 -7.71 -14.09 -4.77
N LEU A 5 -6.45 -14.51 -4.68
CA LEU A 5 -5.37 -13.79 -5.38
C LEU A 5 -5.22 -14.29 -6.82
N PRO A 6 -5.03 -13.41 -7.81
CA PRO A 6 -4.72 -13.80 -9.18
C PRO A 6 -3.54 -14.77 -9.26
N ARG A 7 -3.50 -15.59 -10.31
CA ARG A 7 -2.33 -16.42 -10.58
C ARG A 7 -1.11 -15.53 -10.80
N CYS A 8 0.01 -15.93 -10.21
CA CYS A 8 1.28 -15.23 -10.38
C CYS A 8 1.83 -15.53 -11.78
N ARG A 9 2.16 -14.50 -12.54
CA ARG A 9 2.75 -14.60 -13.88
C ARG A 9 4.27 -14.52 -13.83
N GLY A 10 4.95 -15.06 -14.84
CA GLY A 10 6.39 -14.87 -14.98
C GLY A 10 6.72 -13.38 -15.19
N TRP A 11 7.96 -12.98 -14.89
CA TRP A 11 8.40 -11.60 -15.10
C TRP A 11 8.30 -11.20 -16.59
N THR A 12 8.70 -12.08 -17.51
CA THR A 12 8.60 -11.83 -18.96
C THR A 12 7.15 -11.62 -19.41
N ASP A 13 6.25 -12.54 -19.08
CA ASP A 13 4.81 -12.41 -19.38
C ASP A 13 4.18 -11.14 -18.77
N PHE A 14 4.74 -10.67 -17.65
CA PHE A 14 4.32 -9.42 -17.03
C PHE A 14 4.77 -8.21 -17.84
N VAL A 15 6.03 -8.16 -18.27
CA VAL A 15 6.57 -7.05 -19.05
C VAL A 15 5.80 -6.89 -20.36
N ASP A 16 5.42 -7.98 -21.03
CA ASP A 16 4.65 -7.95 -22.27
C ASP A 16 3.26 -7.30 -22.13
N ASP A 17 2.64 -7.46 -20.96
CA ASP A 17 1.30 -6.94 -20.65
C ASP A 17 1.31 -5.60 -19.89
N TRP A 18 2.49 -5.18 -19.41
CA TRP A 18 2.65 -3.97 -18.61
C TRP A 18 2.50 -2.71 -19.48
N GLN A 19 1.98 -1.65 -18.88
CA GLN A 19 1.85 -0.33 -19.50
C GLN A 19 2.50 0.74 -18.60
N PRO A 20 3.05 1.83 -19.14
CA PRO A 20 3.68 2.90 -18.36
C PRO A 20 2.83 3.47 -17.22
N ARG A 21 1.51 3.46 -17.40
CA ARG A 21 0.53 3.96 -16.43
C ARG A 21 0.24 2.96 -15.31
N ASP A 22 0.61 1.68 -15.45
CA ASP A 22 0.38 0.67 -14.43
C ASP A 22 1.28 0.91 -13.21
N LEU A 23 0.76 0.67 -12.01
CA LEU A 23 1.54 0.79 -10.78
C LEU A 23 2.00 -0.57 -10.28
N ILE A 24 3.24 -0.66 -9.84
CA ILE A 24 3.78 -1.88 -9.24
C ILE A 24 3.90 -1.71 -7.72
N LEU A 25 3.39 -2.69 -6.98
CA LEU A 25 3.55 -2.79 -5.53
C LEU A 25 4.42 -3.99 -5.18
N VAL A 26 5.45 -3.72 -4.40
CA VAL A 26 6.42 -4.74 -4.00
C VAL A 26 6.74 -4.65 -2.50
N THR A 27 7.11 -5.75 -1.87
CA THR A 27 7.38 -5.78 -0.42
C THR A 27 8.73 -5.18 -0.06
N ARG A 28 9.76 -5.47 -0.86
CA ARG A 28 11.16 -5.14 -0.55
C ARG A 28 11.73 -4.08 -1.49
N LYS A 29 12.76 -3.37 -1.01
CA LYS A 29 13.44 -2.31 -1.75
C LYS A 29 14.25 -2.82 -2.95
N ALA A 30 14.99 -3.93 -2.78
CA ALA A 30 15.83 -4.49 -3.83
C ALA A 30 15.04 -4.87 -5.12
N PRO A 31 13.98 -5.70 -5.06
CA PRO A 31 13.18 -6.01 -6.24
C PRO A 31 12.45 -4.79 -6.81
N ARG A 32 12.10 -3.79 -5.98
CA ARG A 32 11.54 -2.50 -6.45
C ARG A 32 12.53 -1.77 -7.35
N ASP A 33 13.75 -1.57 -6.86
CA ASP A 33 14.76 -0.79 -7.56
C ASP A 33 15.17 -1.50 -8.85
N GLN A 34 15.24 -2.84 -8.82
CA GLN A 34 15.46 -3.65 -10.01
C GLN A 34 14.32 -3.55 -11.02
N ALA A 35 13.06 -3.66 -10.57
CA ALA A 35 11.89 -3.53 -11.43
C ALA A 35 11.85 -2.15 -12.11
N GLN A 36 12.09 -1.07 -11.34
CA GLN A 36 12.16 0.29 -11.89
C GLN A 36 13.20 0.41 -13.01
N LYS A 37 14.41 -0.16 -12.79
CA LYS A 37 15.49 -0.12 -13.79
C LYS A 37 15.09 -0.87 -15.06
N LEU A 38 14.65 -2.12 -14.94
CA LEU A 38 14.30 -2.96 -16.10
C LEU A 38 13.12 -2.38 -16.89
N LEU A 39 12.12 -1.83 -16.20
CA LEU A 39 10.97 -1.21 -16.85
C LEU A 39 11.30 0.11 -17.50
N PHE A 40 12.26 0.87 -16.97
CA PHE A 40 12.72 2.07 -17.65
C PHE A 40 13.42 1.76 -18.97
N GLU A 41 14.29 0.73 -19.00
CA GLU A 41 14.90 0.26 -20.25
C GLU A 41 13.83 -0.21 -21.25
N HIS A 42 12.86 -1.00 -20.80
CA HIS A 42 11.75 -1.42 -21.64
C HIS A 42 10.89 -0.25 -22.13
N HIS A 43 10.62 0.75 -21.28
CA HIS A 43 9.87 1.96 -21.63
C HIS A 43 10.58 2.74 -22.75
N LYS A 44 11.90 2.92 -22.65
CA LYS A 44 12.69 3.59 -23.69
C LYS A 44 12.52 2.95 -25.06
N GLU A 45 12.44 1.63 -25.11
CA GLU A 45 12.35 0.86 -26.36
C GLU A 45 10.91 0.77 -26.89
N ALA A 46 9.95 0.45 -26.02
CA ALA A 46 8.58 0.13 -26.41
C ALA A 46 7.62 1.32 -26.38
N PHE A 47 7.91 2.34 -25.57
CA PHE A 47 7.03 3.49 -25.33
C PHE A 47 7.79 4.84 -25.33
N PRO A 48 8.59 5.14 -26.38
CA PRO A 48 9.45 6.33 -26.38
C PRO A 48 8.68 7.66 -26.27
N ASP A 49 7.44 7.69 -26.77
CA ASP A 49 6.59 8.88 -26.80
C ASP A 49 5.67 9.00 -25.56
N GLU A 50 5.59 7.96 -24.72
CA GLU A 50 4.79 8.00 -23.49
C GLU A 50 5.61 8.62 -22.35
N LEU A 51 4.92 9.37 -21.48
CA LEU A 51 5.58 10.03 -20.36
C LEU A 51 5.99 9.03 -19.28
N VAL A 52 7.12 9.31 -18.65
CA VAL A 52 7.71 8.55 -17.56
C VAL A 52 7.24 9.14 -16.23
N PRO A 53 6.63 8.35 -15.34
CA PRO A 53 6.30 8.81 -14.00
C PRO A 53 7.57 8.94 -13.17
N LEU A 54 7.79 10.13 -12.61
CA LEU A 54 8.77 10.41 -11.57
C LEU A 54 8.06 10.61 -10.24
N LEU A 55 8.61 10.00 -9.20
CA LEU A 55 8.12 10.08 -7.83
C LEU A 55 8.96 11.09 -7.06
N TYR A 56 8.29 12.06 -6.44
CA TYR A 56 8.93 13.02 -5.57
C TYR A 56 9.18 12.43 -4.17
N ARG A 57 10.44 12.46 -3.74
CA ARG A 57 10.94 11.97 -2.44
C ARG A 57 11.67 13.10 -1.71
N PRO A 58 10.93 14.05 -1.12
CA PRO A 58 11.50 15.20 -0.42
C PRO A 58 12.35 14.77 0.77
N ARG A 59 13.44 15.50 1.00
CA ARG A 59 14.09 15.54 2.33
C ARG A 59 13.44 16.57 3.25
N LEU A 60 12.83 17.59 2.68
CA LEU A 60 12.12 18.68 3.36
C LEU A 60 10.72 18.82 2.74
N GLN A 61 9.69 18.91 3.59
CA GLN A 61 8.29 19.06 3.14
C GLN A 61 7.91 20.55 3.01
N ASN A 62 6.87 20.82 2.21
CA ASN A 62 6.26 22.15 2.02
C ASN A 62 7.22 23.19 1.42
N VAL A 63 7.98 22.79 0.40
CA VAL A 63 8.89 23.66 -0.34
C VAL A 63 8.45 23.67 -1.81
N LEU A 64 8.61 24.81 -2.50
CA LEU A 64 8.45 24.86 -3.95
C LEU A 64 9.59 24.10 -4.62
N VAL A 65 9.24 23.07 -5.38
CA VAL A 65 10.17 22.15 -6.02
C VAL A 65 10.19 22.45 -7.51
N THR A 66 11.39 22.54 -8.09
CA THR A 66 11.53 22.60 -9.54
C THR A 66 11.27 21.22 -10.13
N ILE A 67 10.30 21.14 -11.03
CA ILE A 67 9.95 19.95 -11.79
C ILE A 67 11.03 19.68 -12.85
N PRO A 68 11.56 18.44 -12.94
CA PRO A 68 12.43 18.04 -14.02
C PRO A 68 11.78 18.28 -15.39
N GLY A 69 12.46 19.04 -16.24
CA GLY A 69 12.00 19.30 -17.60
C GLY A 69 12.44 20.68 -18.12
N PRO A 70 12.19 20.94 -19.42
CA PRO A 70 12.63 22.17 -20.07
C PRO A 70 11.93 23.42 -19.54
N GLU A 71 10.69 23.28 -19.06
CA GLU A 71 9.87 24.40 -18.57
C GLU A 71 10.32 24.91 -17.21
N MET A 72 11.11 24.13 -16.45
CA MET A 72 11.58 24.48 -15.10
C MET A 72 10.44 24.97 -14.19
N ALA A 73 9.26 24.39 -14.36
CA ALA A 73 8.08 24.71 -13.58
C ALA A 73 8.36 24.48 -12.09
N LYS A 74 7.72 25.28 -11.22
CA LYS A 74 7.80 25.11 -9.77
C LYS A 74 6.43 24.78 -9.23
N GLU A 75 6.34 23.68 -8.51
CA GLU A 75 5.11 23.23 -7.88
C GLU A 75 5.33 22.91 -6.40
N GLU A 76 4.27 23.02 -5.62
CA GLU A 76 4.27 22.56 -4.24
C GLU A 76 3.88 21.08 -4.24
N LEU A 77 4.88 20.21 -4.08
CA LEU A 77 4.70 18.76 -4.08
C LEU A 77 4.86 18.20 -2.67
N VAL A 78 4.12 17.13 -2.38
CA VAL A 78 4.25 16.33 -1.17
C VAL A 78 4.91 14.98 -1.46
N LEU A 79 5.29 14.29 -0.38
CA LEU A 79 5.93 12.98 -0.48
C LEU A 79 5.08 11.99 -1.28
N ASN A 80 5.71 11.35 -2.27
CA ASN A 80 5.12 10.40 -3.21
C ASN A 80 4.17 10.99 -4.26
N ASP A 81 4.16 12.31 -4.44
CA ASP A 81 3.53 12.88 -5.64
C ASP A 81 4.26 12.39 -6.89
N VAL A 82 3.48 12.17 -7.94
CA VAL A 82 3.97 11.69 -9.24
C VAL A 82 3.87 12.81 -10.25
N VAL A 83 4.94 13.01 -10.99
CA VAL A 83 5.03 13.95 -12.11
C VAL A 83 5.41 13.20 -13.36
N GLU A 84 4.73 13.48 -14.46
CA GLU A 84 4.95 12.83 -15.75
C GLU A 84 5.94 13.66 -16.59
N VAL A 85 7.03 13.06 -17.06
CA VAL A 85 8.08 13.74 -17.82
C VAL A 85 8.49 12.95 -19.06
N SER A 86 9.24 13.57 -19.99
CA SER A 86 9.77 12.83 -21.14
C SER A 86 10.82 11.79 -20.72
N VAL A 87 11.02 10.77 -21.55
CA VAL A 87 12.08 9.76 -21.39
C VAL A 87 13.46 10.41 -21.23
N GLU A 88 13.75 11.43 -22.02
CA GLU A 88 14.99 12.19 -21.96
C GLU A 88 15.18 12.84 -20.59
N THR A 89 14.14 13.50 -20.08
CA THR A 89 14.17 14.16 -18.76
C THR A 89 14.34 13.13 -17.64
N ALA A 90 13.67 11.99 -17.73
CA ALA A 90 13.84 10.91 -16.75
C ALA A 90 15.28 10.35 -16.77
N GLN A 91 15.91 10.24 -17.94
CA GLN A 91 17.32 9.85 -18.03
C GLN A 91 18.22 10.89 -17.36
N GLU A 92 18.00 12.19 -17.58
CA GLU A 92 18.76 13.25 -16.90
C GLU A 92 18.63 13.19 -15.36
N VAL A 93 17.45 12.80 -14.86
CA VAL A 93 17.23 12.58 -13.43
C VAL A 93 18.06 11.41 -12.92
N LEU A 94 18.09 10.30 -13.65
CA LEU A 94 18.92 9.13 -13.32
C LEU A 94 20.41 9.44 -13.37
N ASP A 95 20.83 10.33 -14.27
CA ASP A 95 22.20 10.82 -14.40
C ASP A 95 22.57 11.84 -13.28
N GLY A 96 21.60 12.20 -12.43
CA GLY A 96 21.81 13.02 -11.24
C GLY A 96 21.73 14.53 -11.46
N LYS A 97 21.29 14.98 -12.65
CA LYS A 97 21.20 16.42 -13.00
C LYS A 97 20.22 17.20 -12.11
N TRP A 98 19.20 16.52 -11.59
CA TRP A 98 18.06 17.13 -10.87
C TRP A 98 18.09 16.89 -9.34
N GLY A 99 19.22 16.42 -8.81
CA GLY A 99 19.37 16.07 -7.40
C GLY A 99 18.83 14.68 -7.05
N GLN A 100 18.78 14.35 -5.75
CA GLN A 100 18.42 12.99 -5.29
C GLN A 100 16.98 12.87 -4.76
N ASP A 101 16.20 13.94 -4.88
CA ASP A 101 14.82 13.99 -4.39
C ASP A 101 13.83 13.40 -5.42
N TRP A 102 14.33 12.96 -6.57
CA TRP A 102 13.55 12.35 -7.64
C TRP A 102 13.96 10.88 -7.84
N ALA A 103 12.96 10.04 -8.08
CA ALA A 103 13.17 8.63 -8.44
C ALA A 103 12.13 8.22 -9.48
N LEU A 104 12.38 7.13 -10.22
CA LEU A 104 11.33 6.56 -11.08
C LEU A 104 10.11 6.14 -10.26
N GLY A 105 8.93 6.34 -10.82
CA GLY A 105 7.63 6.17 -10.18
C GLY A 105 6.86 4.90 -10.58
N TYR A 106 7.43 4.01 -11.41
CA TYR A 106 6.76 2.77 -11.83
C TYR A 106 6.39 1.84 -10.67
N ALA A 107 7.21 1.83 -9.61
CA ALA A 107 7.07 0.90 -8.51
C ALA A 107 7.19 1.58 -7.14
N LEU A 108 6.36 1.14 -6.21
CA LEU A 108 6.36 1.54 -4.82
C LEU A 108 6.51 0.32 -3.92
N THR A 109 7.06 0.51 -2.71
CA THR A 109 6.87 -0.51 -1.71
C THR A 109 5.43 -0.46 -1.20
N VAL A 110 4.91 -1.60 -0.73
CA VAL A 110 3.57 -1.65 -0.11
C VAL A 110 3.46 -0.61 1.01
N HIS A 111 4.52 -0.42 1.80
CA HIS A 111 4.58 0.59 2.84
C HIS A 111 4.55 2.03 2.27
N SER A 112 5.35 2.33 1.25
CA SER A 112 5.36 3.69 0.67
C SER A 112 4.06 4.02 -0.08
N SER A 113 3.27 3.01 -0.46
CA SER A 113 1.93 3.22 -1.03
C SER A 113 0.85 3.56 0.00
N GLN A 114 1.19 3.57 1.30
CA GLN A 114 0.20 3.81 2.35
C GLN A 114 -0.42 5.21 2.20
N GLY A 115 -1.75 5.27 2.14
CA GLY A 115 -2.48 6.51 1.87
C GLY A 115 -3.04 6.60 0.46
N LEU A 116 -2.46 5.86 -0.49
CA LEU A 116 -2.89 5.90 -1.88
C LEU A 116 -4.15 5.05 -2.09
N THR A 117 -5.07 5.58 -2.89
CA THR A 117 -6.19 4.83 -3.47
C THR A 117 -6.03 4.94 -4.98
N ILE A 118 -5.80 3.80 -5.62
CA ILE A 118 -5.51 3.68 -7.04
C ILE A 118 -6.84 3.54 -7.77
N LYS A 119 -7.17 4.56 -8.55
CA LYS A 119 -8.47 4.67 -9.22
C LYS A 119 -8.51 3.79 -10.46
N ASP A 120 -9.68 3.23 -10.74
CA ASP A 120 -9.95 2.62 -12.03
C ASP A 120 -9.82 3.70 -13.13
N PRO A 121 -9.22 3.40 -14.31
CA PRO A 121 -8.85 2.08 -14.83
C PRO A 121 -7.40 1.64 -14.57
N GLN A 122 -6.65 2.32 -13.68
CA GLN A 122 -5.23 2.03 -13.47
C GLN A 122 -5.03 0.61 -12.91
N LYS A 123 -4.22 -0.20 -13.59
CA LYS A 123 -3.84 -1.53 -13.11
C LYS A 123 -2.76 -1.47 -12.04
N VAL A 124 -2.79 -2.47 -11.17
CA VAL A 124 -1.85 -2.65 -10.07
C VAL A 124 -1.28 -4.05 -10.10
N TRP A 125 0.04 -4.13 -10.25
CA TRP A 125 0.79 -5.37 -10.26
C TRP A 125 1.44 -5.58 -8.90
N ILE A 126 1.08 -6.67 -8.22
CA ILE A 126 1.75 -7.08 -6.99
C ILE A 126 2.91 -8.01 -7.37
N VAL A 127 4.13 -7.57 -7.09
CA VAL A 127 5.32 -8.41 -7.22
C VAL A 127 5.36 -9.38 -6.05
N ASP A 128 5.12 -10.65 -6.34
CA ASP A 128 5.11 -11.72 -5.35
C ASP A 128 6.53 -12.20 -5.03
N ASP A 129 7.19 -11.41 -4.21
CA ASP A 129 8.53 -11.69 -3.71
C ASP A 129 8.43 -12.32 -2.31
N TYR A 130 7.98 -13.57 -2.28
CA TYR A 130 7.64 -14.32 -1.05
C TYR A 130 6.52 -13.66 -0.24
N ILE A 131 5.50 -13.14 -0.91
CA ILE A 131 4.28 -12.69 -0.25
C ILE A 131 3.51 -13.95 0.19
N GLN A 132 4.00 -14.61 1.24
CA GLN A 132 3.15 -15.45 2.08
C GLN A 132 1.97 -14.58 2.51
N TRP A 133 0.75 -15.14 2.59
CA TRP A 133 -0.47 -14.43 2.99
C TRP A 133 -0.25 -13.70 4.33
N SER A 134 0.16 -12.45 4.22
CA SER A 134 0.60 -11.58 5.30
C SER A 134 -0.18 -10.28 5.20
N ASN A 135 -0.12 -9.46 6.24
CA ASN A 135 -0.79 -8.17 6.26
C ASN A 135 -0.34 -7.26 5.10
N LEU A 136 0.88 -7.46 4.58
CA LEU A 136 1.37 -6.76 3.39
C LEU A 136 0.56 -7.10 2.13
N ALA A 137 0.15 -8.36 1.96
CA ALA A 137 -0.72 -8.75 0.86
C ALA A 137 -2.08 -8.04 0.95
N TYR A 138 -2.64 -7.98 2.16
CA TYR A 138 -3.88 -7.27 2.43
C TYR A 138 -3.75 -5.78 2.13
N LEU A 139 -2.67 -5.14 2.59
CA LEU A 139 -2.42 -3.73 2.36
C LEU A 139 -2.29 -3.42 0.86
N ALA A 140 -1.56 -4.24 0.10
CA ALA A 140 -1.41 -4.08 -1.34
C ALA A 140 -2.76 -4.22 -2.09
N VAL A 141 -3.52 -5.27 -1.79
CA VAL A 141 -4.85 -5.50 -2.38
C VAL A 141 -5.84 -4.38 -2.01
N SER A 142 -5.71 -3.79 -0.82
CA SER A 142 -6.58 -2.69 -0.39
C SER A 142 -6.34 -1.34 -1.10
N ARG A 143 -5.34 -1.26 -2.00
CA ARG A 143 -5.05 -0.03 -2.75
C ARG A 143 -5.95 0.17 -3.97
N VAL A 144 -6.52 -0.90 -4.53
CA VAL A 144 -7.41 -0.80 -5.68
C VAL A 144 -8.86 -0.59 -5.27
N GLN A 145 -9.65 0.01 -6.15
CA GLN A 145 -11.10 0.13 -5.98
C GLN A 145 -11.81 -1.17 -6.35
N TYR A 146 -11.33 -1.85 -7.40
CA TYR A 146 -11.92 -3.07 -7.93
C TYR A 146 -10.87 -4.16 -8.16
N LEU A 147 -11.27 -5.42 -7.98
CA LEU A 147 -10.37 -6.56 -8.09
C LEU A 147 -9.84 -6.80 -9.52
N ASN A 148 -10.53 -6.33 -10.55
CA ASN A 148 -10.08 -6.42 -11.95
C ASN A 148 -8.83 -5.56 -12.23
N GLN A 149 -8.56 -4.55 -11.41
CA GLN A 149 -7.33 -3.76 -11.48
C GLN A 149 -6.10 -4.56 -11.03
N LEU A 150 -6.28 -5.66 -10.27
CA LEU A 150 -5.17 -6.39 -9.67
C LEU A 150 -4.65 -7.51 -10.56
N ALA A 151 -3.33 -7.53 -10.72
CA ALA A 151 -2.58 -8.65 -11.27
C ALA A 151 -1.35 -8.97 -10.40
N ARG A 152 -0.73 -10.13 -10.64
CA ARG A 152 0.43 -10.62 -9.88
C ARG A 152 1.53 -11.09 -10.81
N CYS A 153 2.77 -10.76 -10.47
CA CYS A 153 3.95 -11.20 -11.19
C CYS A 153 5.06 -11.65 -10.24
N CYS A 154 5.93 -12.53 -10.71
CA CYS A 154 7.15 -12.91 -10.03
C CYS A 154 8.11 -11.71 -9.93
N PRO A 155 9.04 -11.71 -8.95
CA PRO A 155 10.07 -10.70 -8.90
C PRO A 155 10.92 -10.67 -10.16
N PRO A 156 11.51 -9.50 -10.50
CA PRO A 156 12.44 -9.41 -11.61
C PRO A 156 13.61 -10.37 -11.40
N PRO A 157 14.19 -10.89 -12.49
CA PRO A 157 15.36 -11.75 -12.39
C PRO A 157 16.53 -11.01 -11.72
N ASP A 158 17.24 -11.71 -10.85
CA ASP A 158 18.48 -11.22 -10.25
C ASP A 158 19.53 -11.12 -11.36
N THR A 159 19.98 -9.89 -11.69
CA THR A 159 20.98 -9.66 -12.75
C THR A 159 22.40 -10.04 -12.36
N ASP A 160 22.65 -10.23 -11.06
CA ASP A 160 24.02 -10.29 -10.53
C ASP A 160 24.47 -11.70 -10.15
N GLY A 161 23.70 -12.75 -10.54
CA GLY A 161 24.00 -14.14 -10.17
C GLY A 161 23.99 -14.40 -8.66
N ARG A 162 23.45 -13.44 -7.88
CA ARG A 162 23.33 -13.55 -6.43
C ARG A 162 22.33 -14.66 -6.13
N PRO A 163 22.63 -15.60 -5.22
CA PRO A 163 21.63 -16.55 -4.78
C PRO A 163 20.41 -15.76 -4.25
N PRO A 164 19.18 -16.23 -4.53
CA PRO A 164 17.98 -15.55 -4.07
C PRO A 164 18.10 -15.31 -2.56
N PRO A 165 17.66 -14.14 -2.06
CA PRO A 165 17.74 -13.84 -0.64
C PRO A 165 17.06 -14.97 0.15
N PRO A 166 17.62 -15.35 1.32
CA PRO A 166 17.00 -16.39 2.13
C PRO A 166 15.54 -16.01 2.37
N PRO A 167 14.63 -17.01 2.38
CA PRO A 167 13.24 -16.75 2.67
C PRO A 167 13.14 -15.98 3.99
N PRO A 168 12.19 -15.04 4.13
CA PRO A 168 11.98 -14.36 5.39
C PRO A 168 11.86 -15.39 6.53
N PRO A 169 12.31 -15.06 7.76
CA PRO A 169 12.19 -15.96 8.88
C PRO A 169 10.73 -16.43 8.95
N ALA A 170 10.55 -17.74 9.15
CA ALA A 170 9.23 -18.33 9.21
C ALA A 170 8.35 -17.53 10.20
N TYR A 171 7.10 -17.29 9.81
CA TYR A 171 6.14 -16.59 10.67
C TYR A 171 6.14 -17.23 12.07
N ASP A 172 6.59 -16.46 13.06
CA ASP A 172 6.54 -16.85 14.46
C ASP A 172 5.28 -16.25 15.09
N GLU A 173 4.28 -17.12 15.26
CA GLU A 173 3.01 -16.75 15.87
C GLU A 173 3.23 -16.14 17.26
N ALA A 174 4.16 -16.64 18.07
CA ALA A 174 4.39 -16.13 19.42
C ALA A 174 4.91 -14.68 19.41
N VAL A 175 5.80 -14.34 18.48
CA VAL A 175 6.31 -12.98 18.30
C VAL A 175 5.19 -12.04 17.82
N ALA A 176 4.40 -12.48 16.83
CA ALA A 176 3.27 -11.70 16.34
C ALA A 176 2.24 -11.44 17.45
N ARG A 177 1.88 -12.47 18.22
CA ARG A 177 0.98 -12.36 19.38
C ARG A 177 1.49 -11.37 20.42
N LYS A 178 2.79 -11.39 20.74
CA LYS A 178 3.42 -10.48 21.70
C LYS A 178 3.35 -9.02 21.23
N ASN A 179 3.60 -8.76 19.94
CA ASN A 179 3.63 -7.41 19.40
C ASN A 179 2.23 -6.81 19.30
N ILE A 180 1.27 -7.59 18.82
CA ILE A 180 -0.09 -7.10 18.64
C ILE A 180 -0.84 -7.04 19.98
N GLY A 181 -0.56 -7.95 20.92
CA GLY A 181 -1.07 -7.88 22.29
C GLY A 181 -0.64 -6.61 23.04
N ARG A 182 0.62 -6.18 22.89
CA ARG A 182 1.12 -4.90 23.43
C ARG A 182 0.37 -3.70 22.85
N LYS A 183 -0.04 -3.78 21.58
CA LYS A 183 -0.77 -2.71 20.93
C LYS A 183 -2.24 -2.71 21.29
N ILE A 184 -2.92 -3.85 21.35
CA ILE A 184 -4.32 -3.89 21.83
C ILE A 184 -4.44 -3.35 23.25
N GLN A 185 -3.43 -3.53 24.10
CA GLN A 185 -3.33 -2.86 25.40
C GLN A 185 -3.28 -1.32 25.29
N SER A 186 -2.61 -0.74 24.29
CA SER A 186 -2.61 0.71 24.07
C SER A 186 -3.97 1.26 23.61
N TYR A 187 -4.84 0.41 23.04
CA TYR A 187 -6.24 0.71 22.70
C TYR A 187 -7.22 0.41 23.85
N GLN A 188 -6.71 0.24 25.08
CA GLN A 188 -7.50 -0.14 26.27
C GLN A 188 -8.31 -1.43 26.10
N ARG A 189 -8.00 -2.23 25.06
CA ARG A 189 -8.72 -3.45 24.67
C ARG A 189 -10.22 -3.27 24.48
N VAL A 190 -10.73 -2.10 24.13
CA VAL A 190 -12.18 -1.90 23.95
C VAL A 190 -12.56 -1.56 22.51
N ASP A 191 -13.70 -2.09 22.08
CA ASP A 191 -14.33 -1.73 20.81
C ASP A 191 -14.78 -0.26 20.84
N ALA A 192 -14.34 0.53 19.86
CA ALA A 192 -14.66 1.96 19.78
C ALA A 192 -16.16 2.28 19.53
N SER A 193 -16.96 1.31 19.10
CA SER A 193 -18.38 1.40 18.77
C SER A 193 -19.30 0.78 19.82
N CYS A 194 -18.96 -0.39 20.37
CA CYS A 194 -19.81 -1.12 21.31
C CYS A 194 -19.20 -1.32 22.70
N ASN A 195 -17.98 -0.81 22.94
CA ASN A 195 -17.32 -0.80 24.25
C ASN A 195 -17.14 -2.18 24.89
N ILE A 196 -17.02 -3.24 24.08
CA ILE A 196 -16.72 -4.59 24.55
C ILE A 196 -15.22 -4.85 24.55
N GLU A 197 -14.76 -5.77 25.40
CA GLU A 197 -13.36 -6.19 25.38
C GLU A 197 -13.04 -6.92 24.06
N LEU A 198 -12.01 -6.43 23.38
CA LEU A 198 -11.47 -6.97 22.14
C LEU A 198 -10.57 -8.15 22.47
N LEU A 199 -11.03 -9.34 22.08
CA LEU A 199 -10.30 -10.58 22.33
C LEU A 199 -9.30 -10.86 21.20
N TRP A 200 -8.08 -11.22 21.60
CA TRP A 200 -7.00 -11.61 20.70
C TRP A 200 -7.21 -12.99 20.07
N CYS A 201 -7.83 -13.91 20.82
CA CYS A 201 -7.92 -15.31 20.43
C CYS A 201 -8.81 -15.47 19.20
N TYR A 202 -8.24 -16.07 18.15
CA TYR A 202 -9.02 -16.51 17.00
C TYR A 202 -9.81 -17.76 17.39
N GLU A 203 -11.09 -17.58 17.70
CA GLU A 203 -12.06 -18.67 17.69
C GLU A 203 -12.97 -18.51 16.46
N PRO A 204 -13.14 -19.55 15.62
CA PRO A 204 -14.04 -19.48 14.48
C PRO A 204 -15.43 -19.03 14.90
N LYS A 205 -15.89 -17.91 14.33
CA LYS A 205 -17.18 -17.25 14.61
C LYS A 205 -17.26 -16.47 15.94
N ASP A 206 -16.15 -16.19 16.62
CA ASP A 206 -16.18 -15.23 17.73
C ASP A 206 -16.45 -13.82 17.21
N THR A 207 -17.63 -13.31 17.55
CA THR A 207 -18.12 -11.98 17.18
C THR A 207 -17.37 -10.85 17.89
N ARG A 208 -16.69 -11.18 19.01
CA ARG A 208 -15.89 -10.25 19.83
C ARG A 208 -14.42 -10.18 19.42
N GLN A 209 -14.02 -11.01 18.45
CA GLN A 209 -12.67 -10.95 17.88
C GLN A 209 -12.40 -9.54 17.36
N PHE A 210 -11.23 -8.97 17.68
CA PHE A 210 -10.86 -7.67 17.14
C PHE A 210 -10.69 -7.73 15.60
N SER A 211 -11.00 -6.61 14.96
CA SER A 211 -10.99 -6.40 13.52
C SER A 211 -10.56 -4.96 13.23
N VAL A 212 -10.08 -4.71 12.02
CA VAL A 212 -9.73 -3.37 11.54
C VAL A 212 -10.83 -2.91 10.60
N ASP A 213 -11.55 -1.86 10.99
CA ASP A 213 -12.65 -1.27 10.24
C ASP A 213 -12.24 0.09 9.67
N ARG A 214 -12.83 0.46 8.53
CA ARG A 214 -12.57 1.74 7.86
C ARG A 214 -13.53 2.78 8.38
N ILE A 215 -13.07 3.95 8.82
CA ILE A 215 -14.00 5.00 9.29
C ILE A 215 -14.91 5.45 8.14
N ASP A 216 -14.33 5.75 6.99
CA ASP A 216 -14.95 6.05 5.70
C ASP A 216 -14.72 4.88 4.72
N ASN A 217 -15.81 4.26 4.26
CA ASN A 217 -15.75 3.10 3.37
C ASN A 217 -15.31 3.44 1.93
N ALA A 218 -15.38 4.72 1.53
CA ALA A 218 -14.94 5.18 0.22
C ALA A 218 -13.42 5.34 0.14
N LYS A 219 -12.73 5.33 1.28
CA LYS A 219 -11.27 5.43 1.39
C LYS A 219 -10.67 4.08 1.79
N GLY A 220 -9.43 3.82 1.39
CA GLY A 220 -8.70 2.63 1.79
C GLY A 220 -8.35 2.60 3.29
N HIS A 221 -7.66 1.55 3.73
CA HIS A 221 -7.07 1.50 5.06
C HIS A 221 -5.86 2.45 5.13
N ILE A 222 -6.10 3.65 5.65
CA ILE A 222 -5.12 4.74 5.78
C ILE A 222 -5.09 5.24 7.23
N ARG A 223 -4.01 5.90 7.65
CA ARG A 223 -3.71 6.26 9.05
C ARG A 223 -4.88 6.91 9.80
N ASN A 224 -5.62 7.80 9.15
CA ASN A 224 -6.74 8.55 9.75
C ASN A 224 -8.11 7.98 9.36
N ASN A 225 -8.14 6.78 8.77
CA ASN A 225 -9.35 6.14 8.28
C ASN A 225 -9.51 4.70 8.81
N VAL A 226 -8.81 4.33 9.87
CA VAL A 226 -8.93 3.01 10.47
C VAL A 226 -9.30 3.13 11.94
N ARG A 227 -10.04 2.15 12.43
CA ARG A 227 -10.35 1.98 13.84
C ARG A 227 -10.39 0.50 14.20
N LEU A 228 -10.07 0.19 15.45
CA LEU A 228 -10.26 -1.15 15.99
C LEU A 228 -11.71 -1.30 16.46
N VAL A 229 -12.36 -2.35 15.97
CA VAL A 229 -13.71 -2.75 16.36
C VAL A 229 -13.77 -4.27 16.43
N CYS A 230 -14.78 -4.83 17.06
CA CYS A 230 -15.09 -6.23 17.01
C CYS A 230 -15.59 -6.61 15.63
N LEU A 231 -15.41 -7.88 15.29
CA LEU A 231 -15.80 -8.46 14.02
C LEU A 231 -17.28 -8.25 13.71
N GLU A 232 -18.14 -8.29 14.73
CA GLU A 232 -19.57 -8.07 14.58
C GLU A 232 -19.92 -6.63 14.17
N CYS A 233 -19.31 -5.63 14.82
CA CYS A 233 -19.49 -4.23 14.45
C CYS A 233 -19.00 -3.95 13.03
N ASN A 234 -17.87 -4.55 12.63
CA ASN A 234 -17.36 -4.42 11.27
C ASN A 234 -18.32 -5.05 10.24
N ARG A 235 -18.82 -6.26 10.52
CA ARG A 235 -19.80 -6.96 9.65
C ARG A 235 -21.10 -6.19 9.48
N LYS A 236 -21.66 -5.64 10.56
CA LYS A 236 -22.89 -4.85 10.53
C LYS A 236 -22.75 -3.60 9.66
N ARG A 237 -21.58 -2.95 9.66
CA ARG A 237 -21.30 -1.82 8.76
C ARG A 237 -21.15 -2.24 7.30
N GLY A 238 -20.51 -3.38 7.04
CA GLY A 238 -20.47 -3.96 5.70
C GLY A 238 -21.86 -4.30 5.16
N ALA A 239 -22.77 -4.76 6.02
CA ALA A 239 -24.16 -5.04 5.68
C ALA A 239 -25.00 -3.75 5.51
N ALA A 240 -24.78 -2.73 6.35
CA ALA A 240 -25.47 -1.44 6.24
C ALA A 240 -25.14 -0.66 4.96
N ALA A 241 -23.97 -0.91 4.34
CA ALA A 241 -23.64 -0.36 3.03
C ALA A 241 -24.43 -1.01 1.86
N LEU A 242 -25.12 -2.13 2.11
CA LEU A 242 -25.93 -2.86 1.13
C LEU A 242 -27.44 -2.68 1.30
N THR A 243 -27.89 -1.93 2.31
CA THR A 243 -29.31 -1.63 2.50
C THR A 243 -29.49 -0.19 2.99
N HIS A 244 -30.06 0.65 2.12
CA HIS A 244 -30.88 1.77 2.58
C HIS A 244 -31.91 1.22 3.59
N CYS A 245 -31.94 1.74 4.82
CA CYS A 245 -33.12 2.24 5.55
C CYS A 245 -32.91 2.27 7.09
N GLU A 246 -33.12 3.47 7.66
CA GLU A 246 -33.75 3.83 8.95
C GLU A 246 -33.23 3.39 10.34
N THR A 247 -32.78 4.44 11.05
CA THR A 247 -32.95 4.77 12.49
C THR A 247 -32.64 3.76 13.59
N THR A 248 -31.75 4.16 14.52
CA THR A 248 -32.21 4.65 15.83
C THR A 248 -31.14 5.47 16.58
N LYS A 249 -31.65 6.47 17.28
CA LYS A 249 -30.99 7.46 18.13
C LYS A 249 -30.23 6.78 19.28
N ASN A 250 -29.05 7.30 19.60
CA ASN A 250 -28.78 7.84 20.94
C ASN A 250 -27.46 8.63 20.91
N GLY A 251 -27.58 9.90 21.28
CA GLY A 251 -26.45 10.79 21.46
C GLY A 251 -25.63 10.37 22.67
N GLY A 252 -24.31 10.33 22.46
CA GLY A 252 -23.31 10.23 23.50
C GLY A 252 -22.01 10.74 22.91
N LEU A 253 -21.47 11.82 23.48
CA LEU A 253 -20.15 12.33 23.13
C LEU A 253 -19.13 11.18 23.22
N LEU A 254 -18.38 10.96 22.14
CA LEU A 254 -17.27 10.03 22.10
C LEU A 254 -16.18 10.48 23.08
N PRO A 255 -15.79 9.68 24.09
CA PRO A 255 -14.57 9.91 24.83
C PRO A 255 -13.41 9.22 24.11
N GLY A 256 -12.28 9.94 23.97
CA GLY A 256 -10.98 9.32 23.66
C GLY A 256 -10.47 9.53 22.24
N ASN A 257 -10.19 10.79 21.87
CA ASN A 257 -9.28 11.06 20.76
C ASN A 257 -7.87 10.60 21.16
N VAL A 258 -7.41 9.51 20.54
CA VAL A 258 -6.05 9.00 20.67
C VAL A 258 -5.16 9.77 19.69
N SER A 259 -3.98 10.20 20.16
CA SER A 259 -3.08 11.04 19.36
C SER A 259 -2.54 10.29 18.14
N ALA A 260 -2.30 11.02 17.05
CA ALA A 260 -1.83 10.49 15.76
C ALA A 260 -0.56 9.62 15.84
N GLY A 261 0.24 9.74 16.91
CA GLY A 261 1.44 8.95 17.14
C GLY A 261 1.18 7.47 17.46
N GLN A 262 0.08 7.15 18.15
CA GLN A 262 -0.19 5.77 18.62
C GLN A 262 -0.72 4.83 17.51
N LEU A 263 -1.15 5.40 16.37
CA LEU A 263 -1.54 4.67 15.17
C LEU A 263 -0.34 4.26 14.30
N GLN A 264 0.77 5.01 14.35
CA GLN A 264 1.99 4.74 13.57
C GLN A 264 2.62 3.40 13.98
N ASP A 265 2.79 3.20 15.29
CA ASP A 265 3.42 2.00 15.81
C ASP A 265 2.63 0.73 15.51
N LEU A 266 1.28 0.81 15.38
CA LEU A 266 0.43 -0.33 15.04
C LEU A 266 0.75 -0.87 13.64
N PHE A 267 1.00 -0.01 12.66
CA PHE A 267 1.33 -0.40 11.29
C PHE A 267 2.79 -0.90 11.15
N ASP A 268 3.74 -0.35 11.90
CA ASP A 268 5.17 -0.67 11.77
C ASP A 268 5.60 -1.98 12.47
N SER A 269 4.69 -2.70 13.14
CA SER A 269 4.99 -4.00 13.78
C SER A 269 3.94 -5.08 13.50
N ILE A 270 3.31 -5.01 12.33
CA ILE A 270 2.35 -5.97 11.74
C ILE A 270 2.87 -6.39 10.37
#